data_AF-A0A396P951-F1
#
_entry.id   AF-A0A396P951-F1
#
_cell.length_a   1.000
_cell.length_b   1.000
_cell.length_c   1.000
_cell.angle_alpha   90.00
_cell.angle_beta   90.00
_cell.angle_gamma   90.00
#
_symmetry.space_group_name_H-M   'P 1'
#
loop_
_entity.id
_entity.type
_entity.pdbx_description
1 polymer ?
#
loop_
_entity_poly.entity_id
_entity_poly.type
_entity_poly.pdbx_seq_one_letter_code
_entity_poly.pdbx_strand_id
1 'polypeptide(L)'
;MKEFRAFLLSRTGWQDENGNTVVFSETNLTGETAGDGLWLFLDEGLRCGGMHRRIAASEAAVRETLCGVGKELLWEKIAADWAKEA
;
A
#
# COMPACT_ATOMS: atom_id res chain seq x y z
N MET A 1 10.78 14.14 -11.53
CA MET A 1 10.27 13.49 -10.30
C MET A 1 9.46 12.29 -10.74
N LYS A 2 9.66 11.12 -10.10
CA LYS A 2 8.73 9.99 -10.29
C LYS A 2 7.38 10.35 -9.65
N GLU A 3 6.30 9.82 -10.19
CA GLU A 3 4.97 9.97 -9.59
C GLU A 3 4.77 8.92 -8.50
N PHE A 4 4.24 9.30 -7.33
CA PHE A 4 4.08 8.38 -6.19
C PHE A 4 3.24 7.14 -6.55
N ARG A 5 2.18 7.33 -7.35
CA ARG A 5 1.38 6.22 -7.91
C ARG A 5 2.24 5.23 -8.70
N ALA A 6 3.06 5.72 -9.61
CA ALA A 6 3.92 4.88 -10.44
C ALA A 6 4.96 4.15 -9.60
N PHE A 7 5.48 4.80 -8.55
CA PHE A 7 6.35 4.16 -7.57
C PHE A 7 5.65 2.99 -6.86
N LEU A 8 4.46 3.19 -6.30
CA LEU A 8 3.72 2.13 -5.61
C LEU A 8 3.45 0.92 -6.53
N LEU A 9 3.03 1.18 -7.76
CA LEU A 9 2.74 0.14 -8.76
C LEU A 9 4.00 -0.56 -9.29
N SER A 10 5.17 0.07 -9.20
CA SER A 10 6.44 -0.52 -9.63
C SER A 10 7.01 -1.55 -8.65
N ARG A 11 6.41 -1.68 -7.46
CA ARG A 11 6.88 -2.57 -6.39
C ARG A 11 5.96 -3.78 -6.28
N THR A 12 6.53 -4.91 -5.91
CA THR A 12 5.77 -6.15 -5.64
C THR A 12 5.03 -6.11 -4.30
N GLY A 13 5.25 -5.07 -3.49
CA GLY A 13 4.71 -4.90 -2.15
C GLY A 13 5.79 -4.77 -1.09
N TRP A 14 5.36 -4.57 0.15
CA TRP A 14 6.22 -4.48 1.33
C TRP A 14 5.78 -5.48 2.38
N GLN A 15 6.75 -5.99 3.15
CA GLN A 15 6.52 -6.84 4.31
C GLN A 15 7.18 -6.21 5.54
N ASP A 16 6.46 -6.18 6.66
CA ASP A 16 7.01 -5.76 7.95
C ASP A 16 7.57 -6.94 8.76
N GLU A 17 8.25 -6.63 9.86
CA GLU A 17 8.86 -7.61 10.75
C GLU A 17 7.84 -8.53 11.43
N ASN A 18 6.57 -8.11 11.47
CA ASN A 18 5.48 -8.90 12.03
C ASN A 18 4.87 -9.85 10.97
N GLY A 19 5.36 -9.85 9.73
CA GLY A 19 4.84 -10.64 8.63
C GLY A 19 3.57 -10.06 8.00
N ASN A 20 3.17 -8.82 8.33
CA ASN A 20 2.12 -8.15 7.57
C ASN A 20 2.68 -7.78 6.20
N THR A 21 1.87 -7.89 5.15
CA THR A 21 2.25 -7.48 3.79
C THR A 21 1.25 -6.48 3.23
N VAL A 22 1.73 -5.52 2.44
CA VAL A 22 0.88 -4.61 1.67
C VAL A 22 1.30 -4.58 0.21
N VAL A 23 0.31 -4.66 -0.68
CA VAL A 23 0.46 -4.59 -2.14
C VAL A 23 -0.51 -3.56 -2.70
N PHE A 24 -0.09 -2.86 -3.76
CA PHE A 24 -0.90 -1.91 -4.48
C PHE A 24 -1.11 -2.37 -5.91
N SER A 25 -2.31 -2.17 -6.45
CA SER A 25 -2.61 -2.48 -7.85
C SER A 25 -3.62 -1.52 -8.46
N GLU A 26 -3.69 -1.52 -9.79
CA GLU A 26 -4.69 -0.76 -10.53
C GLU A 26 -6.05 -1.46 -10.57
N THR A 27 -6.06 -2.79 -10.49
CA THR A 27 -7.26 -3.62 -10.54
C THR A 27 -7.39 -4.48 -9.30
N ASN A 28 -8.63 -4.69 -8.84
CA ASN A 28 -8.87 -5.64 -7.76
C ASN A 28 -8.93 -7.09 -8.25
N LEU A 29 -9.15 -8.03 -7.33
CA LEU A 29 -9.25 -9.47 -7.62
C LEU A 29 -10.40 -9.82 -8.58
N THR A 30 -11.40 -8.95 -8.73
CA THR A 30 -12.52 -9.13 -9.66
C THR A 30 -12.32 -8.41 -11.00
N GLY A 31 -11.20 -7.72 -11.19
CA GLY A 31 -10.88 -6.97 -12.40
C GLY A 31 -11.41 -5.53 -12.42
N GLU A 32 -12.01 -5.03 -11.34
CA GLU A 32 -12.48 -3.65 -11.26
C GLU A 32 -11.30 -2.68 -11.15
N THR A 33 -11.30 -1.62 -11.97
CA THR A 33 -10.23 -0.61 -11.98
C THR A 33 -10.41 0.44 -10.88
N ALA A 34 -9.30 0.87 -10.28
CA ALA A 34 -9.27 1.91 -9.26
C ALA A 34 -9.35 3.35 -9.84
N GLY A 35 -9.44 3.52 -11.16
CA GLY A 35 -9.44 4.82 -11.83
C GLY A 35 -8.22 5.68 -11.47
N ASP A 36 -8.46 6.85 -10.89
CA ASP A 36 -7.40 7.76 -10.41
C ASP A 36 -6.76 7.31 -9.08
N GLY A 37 -7.35 6.32 -8.41
CA GLY A 37 -6.86 5.75 -7.16
C GLY A 37 -6.03 4.47 -7.35
N LEU A 38 -5.88 3.73 -6.25
CA LEU A 38 -5.25 2.42 -6.18
C LEU A 38 -6.07 1.47 -5.32
N TRP A 39 -6.01 0.18 -5.63
CA TRP A 39 -6.40 -0.85 -4.68
C TRP A 39 -5.24 -1.13 -3.73
N LEU A 40 -5.52 -1.11 -2.43
CA LEU A 40 -4.62 -1.54 -1.37
C LEU A 40 -5.07 -2.91 -0.88
N PHE A 41 -4.13 -3.84 -0.84
CA PHE A 41 -4.27 -5.17 -0.26
C PHE A 41 -3.32 -5.28 0.92
N LEU A 42 -3.86 -5.36 2.13
CA LEU A 42 -3.14 -5.64 3.36
C LEU A 42 -3.48 -7.06 3.79
N ASP A 43 -2.46 -7.87 4.01
CA ASP A 43 -2.56 -9.20 4.59
C ASP A 43 -1.77 -9.22 5.90
N GLU A 44 -2.43 -9.54 7.02
CA GLU A 44 -1.80 -9.61 8.35
C GLU A 44 -1.23 -11.01 8.67
N GLY A 45 -1.15 -11.89 7.67
CA GLY A 45 -0.58 -13.24 7.73
C GLY A 45 -1.57 -14.25 8.28
N LEU A 46 -1.13 -15.12 9.20
CA LEU A 46 -2.00 -16.11 9.86
C LEU A 46 -3.01 -15.51 10.85
N ARG A 47 -3.09 -14.19 10.94
CA ARG A 47 -4.04 -13.47 11.80
C ARG A 47 -5.33 -13.20 11.03
N CYS A 48 -6.46 -13.27 11.72
CA CYS A 48 -7.75 -12.87 11.16
C CYS A 48 -7.77 -11.34 11.02
N GLY A 49 -7.39 -10.83 9.85
CA GLY A 49 -7.32 -9.40 9.60
C GLY A 49 -6.65 -9.14 8.27
N GLY A 50 -7.42 -8.76 7.27
CA GLY A 50 -6.92 -8.34 5.97
C GLY A 50 -7.76 -7.18 5.51
N MET A 51 -7.16 -6.26 4.78
CA MET A 51 -7.86 -5.10 4.22
C MET A 51 -7.72 -5.11 2.71
N HIS A 52 -8.85 -5.04 2.02
CA HIS A 52 -8.89 -4.79 0.60
C HIS A 52 -9.80 -3.59 0.33
N ARG A 53 -9.22 -2.46 -0.08
CA ARG A 53 -9.98 -1.24 -0.33
C ARG A 53 -9.34 -0.35 -1.38
N ARG A 54 -10.18 0.45 -2.03
CA ARG A 54 -9.74 1.54 -2.91
C ARG A 54 -9.34 2.75 -2.06
N ILE A 55 -8.21 3.36 -2.41
CA ILE A 55 -7.68 4.59 -1.80
C ILE A 55 -7.21 5.56 -2.87
N ALA A 56 -7.01 6.83 -2.50
CA ALA A 56 -6.33 7.78 -3.37
C ALA A 56 -4.85 7.42 -3.54
N ALA A 57 -4.28 7.63 -4.73
CA ALA A 57 -2.88 7.32 -5.03
C ALA A 57 -1.92 8.42 -4.53
N SER A 58 -2.00 8.76 -3.25
CA SER A 58 -1.23 9.85 -2.63
C SER A 58 -0.55 9.39 -1.34
N GLU A 59 0.56 10.05 -1.01
CA GLU A 59 1.34 9.75 0.19
C GLU A 59 0.49 9.84 1.47
N ALA A 60 -0.30 10.91 1.59
CA ALA A 60 -1.19 11.14 2.71
C ALA A 60 -2.23 10.02 2.88
N ALA A 61 -2.88 9.61 1.78
CA ALA A 61 -3.91 8.57 1.84
C ALA A 61 -3.35 7.18 2.21
N VAL A 62 -2.16 6.84 1.70
CA VAL A 62 -1.48 5.58 2.06
C VAL A 62 -1.09 5.59 3.53
N ARG A 63 -0.49 6.69 4.02
CA ARG A 63 -0.12 6.86 5.42
C ARG A 63 -1.33 6.77 6.33
N GLU A 64 -2.39 7.53 6.05
CA GLU A 64 -3.62 7.54 6.86
C GLU A 64 -4.24 6.14 6.92
N THR A 65 -4.29 5.44 5.78
CA THR A 65 -4.88 4.09 5.73
C THR A 65 -4.09 3.10 6.57
N LEU A 66 -2.75 3.07 6.45
CA LEU A 66 -1.91 2.11 7.18
C LEU A 66 -1.79 2.44 8.66
N CYS A 67 -1.47 3.69 9.02
CA CYS A 67 -1.37 4.11 10.41
C CYS A 67 -2.73 4.06 11.12
N GLY A 68 -3.85 4.29 10.41
CA GLY A 68 -5.19 4.19 10.97
C GLY A 68 -5.58 2.78 11.44
N VAL A 69 -4.85 1.74 11.01
CA VAL A 69 -5.03 0.36 11.47
C VAL A 69 -3.77 -0.23 12.12
N GLY A 70 -2.89 0.63 12.65
CA GLY A 70 -1.70 0.19 13.41
C GLY A 70 -0.64 -0.52 12.55
N LYS A 71 -0.50 -0.11 11.28
CA LYS A 71 0.52 -0.62 10.33
C LYS A 71 1.60 0.42 10.04
N GLU A 72 2.08 1.09 11.07
CA GLU A 72 3.14 2.11 11.00
C GLU A 72 4.42 1.55 10.38
N LEU A 73 4.82 0.33 10.72
CA LEU A 73 6.05 -0.29 10.18
C LEU A 73 5.99 -0.48 8.65
N LEU A 74 4.82 -0.83 8.11
CA LEU A 74 4.63 -0.92 6.66
C LEU A 74 4.72 0.47 6.02
N TRP A 75 4.11 1.48 6.65
CA TRP A 75 4.20 2.86 6.19
C TRP A 75 5.66 3.36 6.17
N GLU A 76 6.41 3.15 7.26
CA GLU A 76 7.81 3.56 7.37
C GLU A 76 8.68 2.95 6.29
N LYS A 77 8.48 1.68 5.94
CA LYS A 77 9.20 1.03 4.83
C LYS A 77 8.86 1.66 3.47
N ILE A 78 7.59 1.90 3.19
CA ILE A 78 7.15 2.57 1.95
C ILE A 78 7.77 3.97 1.86
N ALA A 79 7.69 4.75 2.94
CA ALA A 79 8.23 6.10 3.02
C ALA A 79 9.76 6.13 2.83
N ALA A 80 10.48 5.19 3.46
CA ALA A 80 11.92 5.07 3.34
C ALA A 80 12.35 4.71 1.90
N ASP A 81 11.61 3.82 1.22
CA ASP A 81 11.89 3.49 -0.17
C ASP A 81 11.51 4.61 -1.13
N TRP A 82 10.42 5.33 -0.83
CA TRP A 82 10.00 6.49 -1.61
C TRP A 82 11.03 7.62 -1.54
N ALA A 83 11.54 7.91 -0.35
CA ALA A 83 12.58 8.92 -0.13
C ALA A 83 13.88 8.65 -0.89
N LYS A 84 14.15 7.41 -1.33
CA LYS A 84 15.31 7.06 -2.17
C LYS A 84 15.07 7.32 -3.66
N GLU A 85 13.82 7.49 -4.06
CA GLU A 85 13.37 7.63 -5.47
C GLU A 85 12.93 9.05 -5.83
N ALA A 86 12.75 9.92 -4.81
CA ALA A 86 12.41 11.34 -4.92
C ALA A 86 13.64 12.21 -5.16
#